data_AF-A0A2L2Z3Y6-F1
#
_entry.id   AF-A0A2L2Z3Y6-F1
#
_cell.length_a   1.000
_cell.length_b   1.000
_cell.length_c   1.000
_cell.angle_alpha   90.00
_cell.angle_beta   90.00
_cell.angle_gamma   90.00
#
_symmetry.space_group_name_H-M   'P 1'
#
loop_
_entity.id
_entity.type
_entity.pdbx_description
1 polymer ?
#
loop_
_entity_poly.entity_id
_entity_poly.type
_entity_poly.pdbx_seq_one_letter_code
_entity_poly.pdbx_strand_id
1 'polypeptide(L)' 'KSKIKNLNPFFDEEGVLRVNGRINHANVEFNSKFQIILPKGHKLTRLILEFFHKRYFHLGPTALLHYVRQKF' A
#
# COMPACT_ATOMS: atom_id res chain seq x y z
N LYS A 1 -7.65 10.30 -17.96
CA LYS A 1 -6.25 10.16 -17.43
C LYS A 1 -6.26 9.13 -16.30
N SER A 2 -5.38 8.12 -16.31
CA SER A 2 -5.33 7.10 -15.25
C SER A 2 -4.72 7.67 -13.97
N LYS A 3 -5.42 7.50 -12.82
CA LYS A 3 -5.01 8.07 -11.52
C LYS A 3 -3.77 7.39 -10.93
N ILE A 4 -3.49 6.15 -11.33
CA ILE A 4 -2.35 5.37 -10.84
C ILE A 4 -1.03 5.69 -11.55
N LYS A 5 -1.07 6.33 -12.75
CA LYS A 5 0.16 6.68 -13.49
C LYS A 5 1.10 7.58 -12.69
N ASN A 6 0.55 8.44 -11.83
CA ASN A 6 1.32 9.34 -10.97
C ASN A 6 2.08 8.61 -9.85
N LEU A 7 1.80 7.32 -9.62
CA LEU A 7 2.49 6.47 -8.66
C LEU A 7 3.71 5.75 -9.27
N ASN A 8 4.05 6.03 -10.53
CA ASN A 8 5.10 5.33 -11.27
C ASN A 8 5.02 3.78 -11.10
N PRO A 9 3.90 3.15 -11.47
CA PRO A 9 3.65 1.76 -11.12
C PRO A 9 4.48 0.80 -11.96
N PHE A 10 4.88 -0.33 -11.37
CA PHE A 10 5.56 -1.44 -12.06
C PHE A 10 5.03 -2.79 -11.55
N PHE A 11 5.26 -3.86 -12.31
CA PHE A 11 4.98 -5.23 -11.87
C PHE A 11 6.23 -5.85 -11.26
N ASP A 12 6.08 -6.53 -10.13
CA ASP A 12 7.14 -7.39 -9.59
C ASP A 12 7.20 -8.76 -10.29
N GLU A 13 8.11 -9.62 -9.83
CA GLU A 13 8.30 -10.97 -10.36
C GLU A 13 7.07 -11.88 -10.15
N GLU A 14 6.19 -11.54 -9.21
CA GLU A 14 4.95 -12.25 -8.92
C GLU A 14 3.73 -11.68 -9.68
N GLY A 15 3.93 -10.65 -10.51
CA GLY A 15 2.86 -9.99 -11.26
C GLY A 15 1.99 -9.05 -10.41
N VAL A 16 2.45 -8.63 -9.23
CA VAL A 16 1.78 -7.68 -8.35
C VAL A 16 2.16 -6.25 -8.74
N LEU A 17 1.15 -5.38 -8.84
CA LEU A 17 1.36 -3.98 -9.16
C LEU A 17 1.85 -3.19 -7.94
N ARG A 18 3.01 -2.56 -8.05
CA ARG A 18 3.69 -1.81 -6.98
C ARG A 18 4.04 -0.39 -7.38
N VAL A 19 4.26 0.45 -6.39
CA VAL A 19 4.77 1.83 -6.53
C VAL A 19 6.29 1.79 -6.68
N ASN A 20 6.81 2.41 -7.74
CA ASN A 20 8.24 2.71 -7.87
C ASN A 20 8.49 4.14 -7.36
N GLY A 21 9.58 4.45 -6.63
CA GLY A 21 9.65 5.79 -6.07
C GLY A 21 10.89 6.25 -5.31
N ARG A 22 10.65 7.23 -4.43
CA ARG A 22 11.67 8.14 -3.88
C ARG A 22 12.73 7.46 -3.00
N ILE A 23 12.40 6.31 -2.43
CA ILE A 23 13.27 5.58 -1.48
C ILE A 23 13.97 4.37 -2.13
N ASN A 24 14.06 4.33 -3.46
CA ASN A 24 14.70 3.23 -4.18
C ASN A 24 16.13 2.93 -3.72
N HIS A 25 16.87 3.96 -3.30
CA HIS A 25 18.25 3.85 -2.81
C HIS A 25 18.38 3.71 -1.28
N ALA A 26 17.26 3.75 -0.54
CA ALA A 26 17.30 3.58 0.91
C ALA A 26 17.61 2.12 1.27
N ASN A 27 18.35 1.92 2.36
CA ASN A 27 18.61 0.59 2.93
C ASN A 27 17.43 0.12 3.80
N VAL A 28 16.31 -0.16 3.14
CA VAL A 28 15.06 -0.65 3.75
C VAL A 28 14.55 -1.87 3.00
N GLU A 29 13.70 -2.66 3.66
CA GLU A 29 13.12 -3.87 3.08
C GLU A 29 12.37 -3.60 1.77
N PHE A 30 12.38 -4.59 0.87
CA PHE A 30 11.80 -4.50 -0.47
C PHE A 30 10.33 -4.05 -0.45
N ASN A 31 9.49 -4.63 0.42
CA ASN A 31 8.07 -4.27 0.51
C ASN A 31 7.86 -2.84 1.03
N SER A 32 8.73 -2.37 1.91
CA SER A 32 8.70 -0.98 2.37
C SER A 32 9.12 0.00 1.26
N LYS A 33 10.07 -0.43 0.42
CA LYS A 33 10.59 0.34 -0.71
C LYS A 33 9.61 0.41 -1.89
N PHE A 34 8.98 -0.72 -2.19
CA PHE A 34 8.09 -0.93 -3.33
C PHE A 34 6.71 -1.39 -2.84
N GLN A 35 5.92 -0.43 -2.36
CA GLN A 35 4.59 -0.69 -1.80
C GLN A 35 3.62 -1.23 -2.86
N ILE A 36 2.84 -2.24 -2.50
CA ILE A 36 1.74 -2.83 -3.25
C ILE A 36 0.62 -1.81 -3.43
N ILE A 37 0.13 -1.68 -4.66
CA ILE A 37 -1.00 -0.82 -4.98
C ILE A 37 -2.30 -1.58 -4.73
N LEU A 38 -2.95 -1.26 -3.61
CA LEU A 38 -4.28 -1.78 -3.32
C LEU A 38 -5.33 -1.14 -4.24
N PRO A 39 -6.22 -1.93 -4.89
CA PRO A 39 -7.24 -1.38 -5.78
C PRO A 39 -8.24 -0.48 -5.04
N LYS A 40 -8.42 0.74 -5.51
CA LYS A 40 -9.38 1.69 -4.92
C LYS A 40 -10.81 1.16 -5.06
N GLY A 41 -11.55 1.09 -3.95
CA GLY A 41 -12.96 0.72 -3.95
C GLY A 41 -13.24 -0.78 -4.09
N HIS A 42 -12.20 -1.61 -4.17
CA HIS A 42 -12.37 -3.06 -4.21
C HIS A 42 -12.66 -3.64 -2.82
N LYS A 43 -13.44 -4.72 -2.76
CA LYS A 43 -13.83 -5.39 -1.50
C LYS A 43 -12.62 -5.79 -0.66
N LEU A 44 -11.55 -6.27 -1.30
CA LEU A 44 -10.31 -6.67 -0.63
C LEU A 44 -9.70 -5.50 0.17
N THR A 45 -9.52 -4.35 -0.47
CA THR A 45 -8.95 -3.15 0.17
C THR A 45 -9.80 -2.72 1.35
N ARG A 46 -11.14 -2.78 1.22
CA ARG A 46 -12.04 -2.47 2.35
C ARG A 46 -11.88 -3.46 3.49
N LEU A 47 -11.81 -4.76 3.21
CA LEU A 47 -11.62 -5.79 4.23
C LEU A 47 -10.29 -5.63 4.97
N ILE A 48 -9.22 -5.28 4.26
CA ILE A 48 -7.91 -4.97 4.85
C ILE A 48 -8.04 -3.78 5.81
N LEU A 49 -8.65 -2.68 5.37
CA LEU A 49 -8.84 -1.49 6.21
C LEU A 49 -9.71 -1.79 7.45
N GLU A 50 -10.81 -2.52 7.28
CA GLU A 50 -11.70 -2.91 8.38
C GLU A 50 -10.99 -3.84 9.38
N PHE A 51 -10.20 -4.79 8.89
CA PHE A 51 -9.39 -5.67 9.72
C PHE A 51 -8.45 -4.86 10.61
N PHE A 52 -7.65 -3.95 10.03
CA PHE A 52 -6.70 -3.15 10.80
C PHE A 52 -7.39 -2.13 11.70
N HIS A 53 -8.50 -1.54 11.27
CA HIS A 53 -9.29 -0.64 12.09
C HIS A 53 -9.80 -1.35 13.36
N LYS A 54 -10.32 -2.57 13.24
CA LYS A 54 -10.79 -3.36 14.40
C LYS A 54 -9.63 -3.93 15.23
N ARG A 55 -8.59 -4.44 14.57
CA ARG A 55 -7.41 -5.05 15.23
C ARG A 55 -6.68 -4.06 16.14
N TYR A 56 -6.64 -2.79 15.75
CA TYR A 56 -6.00 -1.71 16.49
C TYR A 56 -7.00 -0.77 17.18
N PHE A 57 -8.12 -1.31 17.67
CA PHE A 57 -9.06 -0.62 18.55
C PHE A 57 -9.62 0.70 17.98
N HIS A 58 -10.15 0.64 16.77
CA HIS A 58 -10.76 1.77 16.07
C HIS A 58 -9.81 2.93 15.76
N LEU A 59 -8.58 2.56 15.42
CA LEU A 59 -7.52 3.50 15.08
C LEU A 59 -8.00 4.57 14.07
N GLY A 60 -7.62 5.82 14.33
CA GLY A 60 -7.99 6.95 13.48
C GLY A 60 -7.42 6.84 12.06
N PRO A 61 -7.97 7.58 11.08
CA PRO A 61 -7.67 7.39 9.66
C PRO A 61 -6.19 7.51 9.29
N THR A 62 -5.49 8.51 9.85
CA THR A 62 -4.07 8.75 9.58
C THR A 62 -3.20 7.59 10.06
N ALA A 63 -3.47 7.13 11.28
CA ALA A 63 -2.71 6.04 11.87
C ALA A 63 -3.06 4.71 11.18
N LEU A 64 -4.32 4.48 10.82
CA LEU A 64 -4.73 3.31 10.03
C LEU A 64 -3.99 3.27 8.69
N LEU A 65 -3.96 4.40 7.98
CA LEU A 65 -3.27 4.51 6.70
C LEU A 65 -1.77 4.26 6.85
N HIS A 66 -1.16 4.73 7.93
CA HIS A 66 0.25 4.48 8.23
C HIS A 66 0.52 2.98 8.42
N TYR A 67 -0.26 2.29 9.24
CA TYR A 67 -0.09 0.84 9.45
C TYR A 67 -0.30 0.03 8.18
N VAL A 68 -1.31 0.38 7.39
CA VAL A 68 -1.61 -0.32 6.13
C VAL A 68 -0.47 -0.14 5.13
N ARG A 69 0.10 1.08 5.00
CA ARG A 69 1.26 1.36 4.13
C ARG A 69 2.56 0.69 4.58
N GLN A 70 2.70 0.34 5.86
CA GLN A 70 3.85 -0.45 6.30
C GLN A 70 3.73 -1.92 5.88
N LYS A 71 2.51 -2.41 5.67
CA LYS A 71 2.23 -3.81 5.34
C LYS A 71 2.07 -4.04 3.84
N PHE A 72 1.54 -3.05 3.12
CA PHE A 72 1.29 -3.10 1.69
C PHE A 72 2.04 -1.96 1.02
#